data_AF-A0A9W4KPV5-F1
#
_entry.id   AF-A0A9W4KPV5-F1
#
_cell.length_a   1.000
_cell.length_b   1.000
_cell.length_c   1.000
_cell.angle_alpha   90.00
_cell.angle_beta   90.00
_cell.angle_gamma   90.00
#
_symmetry.space_group_name_H-M   'P 1'
#
loop_
_entity.id
_entity.type
_entity.pdbx_description
1 polymer ?
#
loop_
_entity_poly.entity_id
_entity_poly.type
_entity_poly.pdbx_seq_one_letter_code
_entity_poly.pdbx_strand_id
1 'polypeptide(L)'
;MVAIGIRSLLCILGIASLGTSAAVDNTVQAWQLTQYCNEFYTVSNGDTCWDIIARCQNKFTMSQLLCWNNDINPWCSNLIPGRQVCIGVETPGPVC
;
A
#
# COMPACT_ATOMS: atom_id res chain seq x y z
N MET A 1 13.17 -35.29 -10.71
CA MET A 1 12.59 -35.63 -12.02
C MET A 1 11.71 -34.45 -12.41
N VAL A 2 12.06 -33.54 -13.31
CA VAL A 2 12.79 -33.65 -14.58
C VAL A 2 13.58 -32.34 -14.83
N ALA A 3 14.79 -32.52 -15.40
CA ALA A 3 15.63 -31.63 -16.22
C ALA A 3 15.77 -30.12 -15.87
N ILE A 4 16.93 -29.62 -15.45
CA ILE A 4 18.24 -29.47 -16.15
C ILE A 4 18.31 -28.24 -17.06
N GLY A 5 19.29 -27.37 -16.74
CA GLY A 5 19.99 -26.46 -17.67
C GLY A 5 19.82 -24.99 -17.30
N ILE A 6 20.82 -24.19 -16.95
CA ILE A 6 22.29 -24.26 -17.12
C ILE A 6 22.88 -23.24 -16.12
N ARG A 7 23.72 -23.64 -15.16
CA ARG A 7 25.20 -23.55 -15.22
C ARG A 7 25.65 -22.15 -15.68
N SER A 8 26.29 -21.33 -14.86
CA SER A 8 27.68 -21.58 -14.50
C SER A 8 28.20 -20.58 -13.47
N LEU A 9 28.91 -21.13 -12.48
CA LEU A 9 30.09 -20.56 -11.82
C LEU A 9 29.96 -19.20 -11.11
N LEU A 10 29.84 -19.28 -9.79
CA LEU A 10 30.83 -18.66 -8.89
C LEU A 10 30.89 -19.47 -7.59
N CYS A 11 31.85 -20.38 -7.58
CA CYS A 11 32.34 -21.06 -6.40
C CYS A 11 33.40 -20.14 -5.77
N ILE A 12 33.03 -19.33 -4.77
CA ILE A 12 34.01 -18.78 -3.82
C ILE A 12 33.30 -18.43 -2.50
N LEU A 13 33.71 -19.15 -1.47
CA LEU A 13 33.91 -18.69 -0.09
C LEU A 13 32.85 -17.75 0.51
N GLY A 14 32.01 -18.34 1.37
CA GLY A 14 31.57 -17.75 2.63
C GLY A 14 31.23 -16.26 2.62
N ILE A 15 30.01 -15.94 2.19
CA ILE A 15 29.37 -14.69 2.55
C ILE A 15 27.99 -15.02 3.09
N ALA A 16 27.73 -14.53 4.31
CA ALA A 16 26.48 -14.65 5.01
C ALA A 16 25.32 -14.32 4.07
N SER A 17 24.43 -15.28 3.85
CA SER A 17 23.13 -15.00 3.25
C SER A 17 22.30 -14.24 4.29
N LEU A 18 22.56 -12.93 4.43
CA LEU A 18 21.52 -12.02 4.87
C LEU A 18 20.52 -12.04 3.72
N GLY A 19 19.46 -12.83 3.91
CA GLY A 19 18.40 -12.99 2.94
C GLY A 19 17.87 -11.61 2.58
N THR A 20 18.17 -11.15 1.37
CA THR A 20 17.37 -10.13 0.74
C THR A 20 16.11 -10.84 0.28
N SER A 21 15.11 -10.87 1.16
CA SER A 21 13.74 -11.00 0.69
C SER A 21 13.43 -9.72 -0.10
N ALA A 22 13.86 -9.67 -1.36
CA ALA A 22 13.22 -8.82 -2.34
C ALA A 22 11.79 -9.34 -2.43
N ALA A 23 10.85 -8.62 -1.80
CA ALA A 23 9.43 -8.90 -1.96
C ALA A 23 9.15 -8.88 -3.47
N VAL A 24 8.71 -10.03 -3.97
CA VAL A 24 8.34 -10.20 -5.37
C VAL A 24 6.99 -9.49 -5.55
N ASP A 25 7.01 -8.24 -6.00
CA ASP A 25 5.79 -7.52 -6.40
C ASP A 25 5.39 -7.96 -7.82
N ASN A 26 4.64 -9.05 -7.90
CA ASN A 26 4.05 -9.52 -9.16
C ASN A 26 2.71 -8.80 -9.40
N THR A 27 2.77 -7.63 -10.01
CA THR A 27 1.72 -6.90 -10.76
C THR A 27 0.25 -7.29 -10.48
N VAL A 28 -0.30 -6.66 -9.45
CA VAL A 28 -1.62 -6.01 -9.49
C VAL A 28 -1.32 -4.51 -9.35
N GLN A 29 -2.19 -3.55 -9.72
CA GLN A 29 -1.94 -2.16 -9.31
C GLN A 29 -1.83 -2.11 -7.78
N ALA A 30 -0.60 -2.07 -7.26
CA ALA A 30 -0.34 -2.02 -5.84
C ALA A 30 -0.68 -0.61 -5.37
N TRP A 31 -1.89 -0.46 -4.84
CA TRP A 31 -2.31 0.76 -4.16
C TRP A 31 -1.34 1.04 -3.01
N GLN A 32 -0.88 2.29 -2.89
CA GLN A 32 0.10 2.66 -1.88
C GLN A 32 -0.59 3.05 -0.57
N LEU A 33 -1.10 2.06 0.15
CA LEU A 33 -1.61 2.24 1.51
C LEU A 33 -0.46 2.18 2.52
N THR A 34 -0.61 2.92 3.61
CA THR A 34 0.31 2.83 4.74
C THR A 34 0.23 1.46 5.43
N GLN A 35 1.37 0.94 5.89
CA GLN A 35 1.42 -0.35 6.60
C GLN A 35 0.73 -0.29 7.97
N TYR A 36 0.54 0.91 8.52
CA TYR A 36 -0.10 1.13 9.82
C TYR A 36 -1.64 1.11 9.74
N CYS A 37 -2.21 0.86 8.56
CA CYS A 37 -3.64 0.94 8.36
C CYS A 37 -4.38 -0.17 9.11
N ASN A 38 -5.33 0.21 9.95
CA ASN A 38 -6.17 -0.74 10.70
C ASN A 38 -7.68 -0.54 10.48
N GLU A 39 -8.08 0.54 9.79
CA GLU A 39 -9.47 0.79 9.40
C GLU A 39 -9.57 1.14 7.91
N PHE A 40 -10.56 0.56 7.24
CA PHE A 40 -10.72 0.65 5.79
C PHE A 40 -12.11 1.16 5.41
N TYR A 41 -12.15 1.93 4.33
CA TYR A 41 -13.37 2.35 3.67
C TYR A 41 -13.37 1.90 2.21
N THR A 42 -14.47 1.32 1.74
CA THR A 42 -14.63 0.96 0.33
C THR A 42 -15.24 2.12 -0.43
N VAL A 43 -14.49 2.66 -1.39
CA VAL A 43 -14.89 3.78 -2.24
C VAL A 43 -16.18 3.43 -2.98
N SER A 44 -17.22 4.23 -2.82
CA SER A 44 -18.46 4.11 -3.59
C SER A 44 -18.38 4.90 -4.89
N ASN A 45 -19.27 4.58 -5.84
CA ASN A 45 -19.32 5.32 -7.10
C ASN A 45 -19.70 6.79 -6.85
N GLY A 46 -18.90 7.72 -7.37
CA GLY A 46 -19.10 9.16 -7.21
C GLY A 46 -18.55 9.76 -5.91
N ASP A 47 -17.90 8.96 -5.04
CA ASP A 47 -17.31 9.49 -3.82
C ASP A 47 -16.17 10.48 -4.11
N THR A 48 -16.15 11.57 -3.34
CA THR A 48 -14.99 12.42 -3.17
C THR A 48 -14.30 12.11 -1.83
N CYS A 49 -13.05 12.55 -1.64
CA CYS A 49 -12.41 12.44 -0.32
C CYS A 49 -13.21 13.16 0.78
N TRP A 50 -13.87 14.27 0.46
CA TRP A 50 -14.72 14.98 1.42
C TRP A 50 -15.93 14.15 1.84
N ASP A 51 -16.54 13.42 0.91
CA ASP A 51 -17.63 12.50 1.23
C ASP A 51 -17.14 11.37 2.14
N ILE A 52 -15.96 10.81 1.87
CA ILE A 52 -15.34 9.76 2.70
C ILE A 52 -15.11 10.28 4.13
N ILE A 53 -14.51 11.47 4.27
CA ILE A 53 -14.26 12.12 5.57
C ILE A 53 -15.59 12.38 6.30
N ALA A 54 -16.59 12.92 5.60
CA ALA A 54 -17.90 13.22 6.18
C ALA A 54 -18.64 11.95 6.63
N ARG A 55 -18.60 10.87 5.84
CA ARG A 55 -19.17 9.56 6.19
C ARG A 55 -18.45 8.92 7.37
N CYS A 56 -17.16 9.20 7.52
CA CYS A 56 -16.37 8.84 8.70
C CYS A 56 -16.51 9.84 9.86
N GLN A 57 -17.56 10.67 9.85
CA GLN A 57 -17.89 11.61 10.92
C GLN A 57 -16.77 12.63 11.22
N ASN A 58 -15.95 12.97 10.23
CA ASN A 58 -14.80 13.89 10.38
C ASN A 58 -13.77 13.43 11.42
N LYS A 59 -13.60 12.12 11.62
CA LYS A 59 -12.58 11.54 12.53
C LYS A 59 -11.14 11.86 12.13
N PHE A 60 -10.90 12.20 10.87
CA PHE A 60 -9.60 12.52 10.30
C PHE A 60 -9.71 13.65 9.29
N THR A 61 -8.56 14.24 8.96
CA THR A 61 -8.43 15.36 8.03
C THR A 61 -8.06 14.88 6.62
N MET A 62 -8.20 15.76 5.62
CA MET A 62 -7.69 15.52 4.26
C MET A 62 -6.20 15.17 4.26
N SER A 63 -5.39 15.89 5.05
CA SER A 63 -3.95 15.64 5.14
C SER A 63 -3.64 14.24 5.66
N GLN A 64 -4.37 13.76 6.67
CA GLN A 64 -4.24 12.40 7.18
C GLN A 64 -4.68 11.36 6.14
N LEU A 65 -5.80 11.59 5.45
CA LEU A 65 -6.28 10.69 4.41
C LEU A 65 -5.24 10.51 3.29
N LEU A 66 -4.64 11.60 2.82
CA LEU A 66 -3.58 11.56 1.79
C LEU A 66 -2.29 10.91 2.31
N CYS A 67 -1.93 11.15 3.57
CA CYS A 67 -0.77 10.50 4.17
C CYS A 67 -0.93 8.98 4.27
N TRP A 68 -2.14 8.51 4.63
CA TRP A 68 -2.41 7.08 4.78
C TRP A 68 -2.60 6.36 3.44
N ASN A 69 -2.80 7.11 2.36
CA ASN A 69 -3.06 6.62 1.01
C ASN A 69 -2.24 7.42 -0.01
N ASN A 70 -0.95 7.09 -0.12
CA ASN A 70 0.04 7.89 -0.86
C ASN A 70 -0.23 7.96 -2.37
N ASP A 71 -1.09 7.09 -2.89
CA ASP A 71 -1.49 7.07 -4.29
C ASP A 71 -2.80 7.83 -4.56
N ILE A 72 -3.50 8.34 -3.54
CA ILE A 72 -4.60 9.31 -3.76
C ILE A 72 -3.97 10.68 -4.01
N ASN A 73 -4.36 11.33 -5.11
CA ASN A 73 -3.86 12.66 -5.40
C ASN A 73 -4.56 13.73 -4.53
N PRO A 74 -3.92 14.88 -4.27
CA PRO A 74 -4.51 15.97 -3.47
C PRO A 74 -5.83 16.55 -3.99
N TRP A 75 -6.18 16.29 -5.25
CA TRP A 75 -7.43 16.73 -5.89
C TRP A 75 -8.53 15.68 -5.76
N CYS A 76 -8.23 14.51 -5.19
CA CYS A 76 -9.13 13.37 -5.02
C CYS A 76 -9.81 12.92 -6.31
N SER A 77 -9.17 13.15 -7.45
CA SER A 77 -9.74 12.90 -8.78
C SER A 77 -9.48 11.48 -9.28
N ASN A 78 -8.68 10.70 -8.57
CA ASN A 78 -8.28 9.34 -8.95
C ASN A 78 -8.84 8.26 -8.01
N LEU A 79 -9.94 8.54 -7.32
CA LEU A 79 -10.65 7.55 -6.53
C LEU A 79 -11.29 6.50 -7.45
N ILE A 80 -11.13 5.22 -7.09
CA ILE A 80 -11.60 4.08 -7.88
C ILE A 80 -12.71 3.38 -7.10
N PRO A 81 -13.96 3.35 -7.61
CA PRO A 81 -15.05 2.64 -6.95
C PRO A 81 -14.72 1.17 -6.70
N GLY A 82 -15.08 0.66 -5.52
CA GLY A 82 -14.78 -0.69 -5.06
C GLY A 82 -13.39 -0.87 -4.44
N ARG A 83 -12.50 0.13 -4.55
CA ARG A 83 -11.18 0.10 -3.93
C ARG A 83 -11.29 0.41 -2.43
N GLN A 84 -10.50 -0.26 -1.61
CA GLN A 84 -10.32 0.10 -0.20
C GLN A 84 -9.29 1.23 -0.05
N VAL A 85 -9.62 2.19 0.79
CA VAL A 85 -8.73 3.26 1.26
C VAL A 85 -8.61 3.20 2.77
N CYS A 86 -7.46 3.62 3.28
CA CYS A 86 -7.20 3.69 4.70
C CYS A 86 -7.89 4.91 5.32
N ILE A 87 -8.64 4.70 6.39
CA ILE A 87 -9.36 5.75 7.14
C ILE A 87 -9.00 5.78 8.63
N GLY A 88 -8.08 4.92 9.05
CA GLY A 88 -7.58 4.87 10.42
C GLY A 88 -6.29 4.06 10.47
N VAL A 89 -5.41 4.47 11.38
CA VAL A 89 -4.12 3.83 11.62
C VAL A 89 -3.98 3.44 13.08
N GLU A 90 -3.20 2.40 13.34
CA GLU A 90 -2.79 2.05 14.70
C GLU A 90 -1.77 3.06 15.26
N THR A 91 -1.62 3.09 16.58
CA THR A 91 -0.62 3.92 17.26
C THR A 91 0.58 3.08 17.71
N PRO A 92 1.82 3.48 17.39
CA PRO A 92 2.21 4.70 16.66
C PRO A 92 1.96 4.60 15.15
N GLY A 93 1.47 5.69 14.55
CA GLY A 93 1.17 5.78 13.13
C GLY A 93 2.32 6.34 12.28
N PRO A 94 2.09 6.50 10.95
CA PRO A 94 3.09 7.08 10.05
C PRO A 94 3.34 8.56 10.38
N VAL A 95 4.55 9.03 10.10
CA VAL A 95 4.89 10.45 10.19
C VAL A 95 4.52 11.11 8.87
N CYS A 96 3.62 12.09 8.98
CA CYS A 96 3.16 13.02 7.97
C CYS A 96 3.47 14.43 8.49
#